data_AF-A0A9E2ARP6-F1
#
_entry.id   AF-A0A9E2ARP6-F1
#
_cell.length_a   1.000
_cell.length_b   1.000
_cell.length_c   1.000
_cell.angle_alpha   90.00
_cell.angle_beta   90.00
_cell.angle_gamma   90.00
#
_symmetry.space_group_name_H-M   'P 1'
#
loop_
_entity.id
_entity.type
_entity.pdbx_description
1 polymer ?
#
loop_
_entity_poly.entity_id
_entity_poly.type
_entity_poly.pdbx_seq_one_letter_code
_entity_poly.pdbx_strand_id
1 'polypeptide(L)'
;VAMNLPGEIKMVPVDEEETYLRTNFSSSDNRGYRDGDPSSSRFFDRFSDEEDQENTRKMYDSPKHKVERDSLGNLTRQYDQSNNRTTLINDEVRVFKGGSWRDRAYWLDPAQRRYLPQYMATDYIGFRCAMSRVGSKSKTKNKTVRGKKAK
;
A
#
# COMPACT_ATOMS: atom_id res chain seq x y z
N VAL A 1 -19.48 38.14 -16.16
CA VAL A 1 -18.20 37.93 -16.87
C VAL A 1 -18.17 36.48 -17.34
N ALA A 2 -18.05 36.23 -18.64
CA ALA A 2 -18.00 34.86 -19.17
C ALA A 2 -16.65 34.23 -18.81
N MET A 3 -16.66 33.09 -18.11
CA MET A 3 -15.44 32.43 -17.64
C MET A 3 -14.79 31.50 -18.68
N ASN A 4 -15.51 31.13 -19.75
CA ASN A 4 -15.03 30.18 -20.76
C ASN A 4 -15.22 30.70 -22.19
N LEU A 5 -14.38 30.22 -23.10
CA LEU A 5 -14.48 30.53 -24.53
C LEU A 5 -15.63 29.76 -25.19
N PRO A 6 -16.27 30.33 -26.24
CA PRO A 6 -17.34 29.66 -26.96
C PRO A 6 -16.83 28.38 -27.63
N GLY A 7 -17.40 27.23 -27.23
CA GLY A 7 -17.02 25.90 -27.71
C GLY A 7 -16.40 24.99 -26.65
N GLU A 8 -16.01 25.53 -25.50
CA GLU A 8 -15.46 24.74 -24.39
C GLU A 8 -16.57 24.26 -23.43
N ILE A 9 -16.51 22.98 -23.06
CA ILE A 9 -17.39 22.42 -22.03
C ILE A 9 -16.92 22.95 -20.68
N LYS A 10 -17.85 23.51 -19.90
CA LYS A 10 -17.55 24.01 -18.56
C LYS A 10 -17.26 22.84 -17.61
N MET A 11 -16.00 22.73 -17.19
CA MET A 11 -15.58 21.83 -16.13
C MET A 11 -15.73 22.53 -14.78
N VAL A 12 -16.35 21.86 -13.81
CA VAL A 12 -16.47 22.33 -12.42
C VAL A 12 -15.78 21.29 -11.54
N PRO A 13 -14.86 21.68 -10.65
CA PRO A 13 -14.25 20.75 -9.70
C PRO A 13 -15.34 20.19 -8.77
N VAL A 14 -15.25 18.90 -8.47
CA VAL A 14 -16.21 18.23 -7.59
C VAL A 14 -15.81 18.52 -6.14
N ASP A 15 -16.75 19.02 -5.33
CA ASP A 15 -16.54 19.33 -3.91
C ASP A 15 -16.79 18.13 -2.99
N GLU A 16 -16.19 18.14 -1.80
CA GLU A 16 -16.30 17.06 -0.81
C GLU A 16 -17.77 16.78 -0.41
N GLU A 17 -18.59 17.83 -0.32
CA GLU A 17 -20.03 17.73 -0.02
C GLU A 17 -20.82 17.02 -1.14
N GLU A 18 -20.39 17.14 -2.41
CA GLU A 18 -21.04 16.52 -3.58
C GLU A 18 -20.72 15.02 -3.72
N THR A 19 -19.59 14.59 -3.13
CA THR A 19 -19.13 13.20 -3.10
C THR A 19 -19.65 12.40 -1.90
N TYR A 20 -20.15 13.07 -0.87
CA TYR A 20 -20.63 12.43 0.34
C TYR A 20 -21.83 11.52 0.04
N LEU A 21 -21.71 10.23 0.38
CA LEU A 21 -22.70 9.14 0.14
C LEU A 21 -22.82 8.60 -1.30
N ARG A 22 -22.04 9.08 -2.27
CA ARG A 22 -21.96 8.39 -3.58
C ARG A 22 -21.00 7.21 -3.50
N THR A 23 -21.51 6.00 -3.74
CA THR A 23 -20.74 4.74 -3.75
C THR A 23 -19.62 4.71 -4.80
N ASN A 24 -19.72 5.54 -5.84
CA ASN A 24 -18.71 5.64 -6.90
C ASN A 24 -17.56 6.62 -6.57
N PHE A 25 -17.68 7.39 -5.48
CA PHE A 25 -16.70 8.43 -5.10
C PHE A 25 -16.13 8.24 -3.69
N SER A 26 -16.63 7.29 -2.89
CA SER A 26 -15.85 6.83 -1.75
C SER A 26 -14.61 6.12 -2.28
N SER A 27 -13.43 6.52 -1.83
CA SER A 27 -12.24 5.71 -2.03
C SER A 27 -12.46 4.39 -1.28
N SER A 28 -12.97 3.37 -1.97
CA SER A 28 -13.02 2.02 -1.42
C SER A 28 -11.60 1.59 -1.16
N ASP A 29 -11.28 1.32 0.10
CA ASP A 29 -10.01 0.72 0.45
C ASP A 29 -10.02 -0.73 -0.02
N ASN A 30 -9.63 -0.94 -1.29
CA ASN A 30 -9.57 -2.26 -1.91
C ASN A 30 -8.28 -3.02 -1.52
N ARG A 31 -7.54 -2.58 -0.49
CA ARG A 31 -6.44 -3.36 0.06
C ARG A 31 -7.00 -4.69 0.56
N GLY A 32 -6.48 -5.79 0.03
CA GLY A 32 -6.95 -7.14 0.39
C GLY A 32 -8.32 -7.52 -0.16
N TYR A 33 -8.83 -6.86 -1.22
CA TYR A 33 -10.09 -7.28 -1.85
C TYR A 33 -9.98 -8.74 -2.33
N ARG A 34 -10.81 -9.62 -1.76
CA ARG A 34 -10.77 -11.09 -1.94
C ARG A 34 -9.48 -11.76 -1.48
N ASP A 35 -8.66 -11.10 -0.67
CA ASP A 35 -7.49 -11.72 -0.04
C ASP A 35 -7.93 -12.49 1.21
N GLY A 36 -7.70 -13.80 1.25
CA GLY A 36 -8.17 -14.67 2.31
C GLY A 36 -9.63 -15.12 2.17
N ASP A 37 -10.23 -15.00 0.98
CA ASP A 37 -11.50 -15.67 0.71
C ASP A 37 -11.36 -17.19 0.88
N PRO A 38 -12.43 -17.92 1.26
CA PRO A 38 -12.35 -19.36 1.49
C PRO A 38 -11.68 -20.09 0.31
N SER A 39 -12.02 -19.68 -0.92
CA SER A 39 -11.51 -20.22 -2.19
C SER A 39 -10.00 -20.09 -2.38
N SER A 40 -9.35 -19.04 -1.87
CA SER A 40 -7.88 -18.87 -1.92
C SER A 40 -7.16 -19.35 -0.67
N SER A 41 -7.89 -19.66 0.40
CA SER A 41 -7.31 -20.11 1.66
C SER A 41 -6.74 -21.52 1.56
N ARG A 42 -5.63 -21.78 2.28
CA ARG A 42 -5.01 -23.11 2.39
C ARG A 42 -5.95 -24.18 2.98
N PHE A 43 -7.02 -23.75 3.65
CA PHE A 43 -7.97 -24.61 4.35
C PHE A 43 -9.35 -24.56 3.69
N PHE A 44 -9.40 -24.41 2.36
CA PHE A 44 -10.64 -24.44 1.59
C PHE A 44 -11.47 -25.67 1.96
N ASP A 45 -12.65 -25.42 2.51
CA ASP A 45 -13.68 -26.43 2.74
C ASP A 45 -14.92 -26.07 1.92
N ARG A 46 -15.32 -26.99 1.04
CA ARG A 46 -16.43 -26.81 0.09
C ARG A 46 -17.79 -26.73 0.78
N PHE A 47 -17.86 -27.10 2.05
CA PHE A 47 -19.09 -27.16 2.85
C PHE A 47 -19.08 -26.20 4.05
N SER A 48 -18.05 -25.37 4.20
CA SER A 48 -18.03 -24.33 5.23
C SER A 48 -18.91 -23.18 4.77
N ASP A 49 -19.91 -22.81 5.57
CA ASP A 49 -20.75 -21.64 5.30
C ASP A 49 -19.88 -20.37 5.24
N GLU A 50 -20.09 -19.56 4.20
CA GLU A 50 -19.38 -18.29 3.95
C GLU A 50 -19.67 -17.21 5.01
N GLU A 51 -20.54 -17.50 5.98
CA GLU A 51 -21.02 -16.55 7.00
C GLU A 51 -19.99 -16.26 8.11
N ASP A 52 -18.97 -17.10 8.29
CA ASP A 52 -17.90 -16.89 9.27
C ASP A 52 -16.80 -15.93 8.75
N GLN A 53 -17.19 -14.74 8.28
CA GLN A 53 -16.27 -13.70 7.80
C GLN A 53 -15.23 -13.29 8.85
N GLU A 54 -15.58 -13.37 10.15
CA GLU A 54 -14.65 -13.06 11.25
C GLU A 54 -13.51 -14.09 11.39
N ASN A 55 -13.71 -15.32 10.90
CA ASN A 55 -12.74 -16.41 10.93
C ASN A 55 -12.12 -16.70 9.56
N THR A 56 -12.17 -15.75 8.62
CA THR A 56 -11.25 -15.78 7.48
C THR A 56 -9.83 -15.76 8.04
N ARG A 57 -9.14 -16.90 7.94
CA ARG A 57 -7.79 -17.04 8.47
C ARG A 57 -6.88 -16.11 7.70
N LYS A 58 -6.53 -14.97 8.31
CA LYS A 58 -5.55 -14.04 7.78
C LYS A 58 -4.25 -14.79 7.48
N MET A 59 -3.60 -14.45 6.38
CA MET A 59 -2.31 -15.03 6.00
C MET A 59 -1.21 -14.76 7.04
N TYR A 60 -1.29 -13.62 7.73
CA TYR A 60 -0.40 -13.25 8.82
C TYR A 60 -1.19 -13.04 10.10
N ASP A 61 -0.69 -13.61 11.19
CA ASP A 61 -1.22 -13.44 12.53
C ASP A 61 -0.45 -12.30 13.22
N SER A 62 -0.94 -11.07 12.99
CA SER A 62 -0.37 -9.82 13.49
C SER A 62 -1.28 -9.10 14.47
N PRO A 63 -0.73 -8.24 15.36
CA PRO A 63 -1.53 -7.48 16.32
C PRO A 63 -2.65 -6.68 15.67
N LYS A 64 -3.83 -6.71 16.27
CA LYS A 64 -5.04 -6.01 15.85
C LYS A 64 -5.24 -4.83 16.80
N HIS A 65 -5.01 -3.62 16.33
CA HIS A 65 -5.34 -2.40 17.06
C HIS A 65 -6.38 -1.60 16.28
N LYS A 66 -7.37 -1.05 16.99
CA LYS A 66 -8.36 -0.13 16.41
C LYS A 66 -8.21 1.23 17.05
N VAL A 67 -8.20 2.26 16.22
CA VAL A 67 -8.18 3.66 16.66
C VAL A 67 -9.45 4.29 16.11
N GLU A 68 -10.42 4.51 16.99
CA GLU A 68 -11.69 5.15 16.64
C GLU A 68 -11.72 6.57 17.23
N ARG A 69 -12.48 7.45 16.58
CA ARG A 69 -12.70 8.80 17.04
C ARG A 69 -14.19 8.95 17.37
N ASP A 70 -14.50 9.15 18.62
CA ASP A 70 -15.87 9.31 19.08
C ASP A 70 -16.46 10.64 18.56
N SER A 71 -17.79 10.74 18.51
CA SER A 71 -18.52 11.95 18.08
C SER A 71 -18.14 13.21 18.90
N LEU A 72 -17.64 13.03 20.13
CA LEU A 72 -17.13 14.09 21.01
C LEU A 72 -15.65 14.44 20.75
N GLY A 73 -15.02 13.84 19.73
CA GLY A 73 -13.64 14.10 19.33
C GLY A 73 -12.57 13.37 20.14
N ASN A 74 -12.97 12.57 21.14
CA ASN A 74 -12.06 11.73 21.93
C ASN A 74 -11.57 10.54 21.13
N LEU A 75 -10.30 10.16 21.33
CA LEU A 75 -9.65 9.08 20.61
C LEU A 75 -9.71 7.79 21.45
N THR A 76 -10.54 6.83 21.04
CA THR A 76 -10.66 5.52 21.69
C THR A 76 -9.65 4.55 21.04
N ARG A 77 -8.63 4.18 21.80
CA ARG A 77 -7.56 3.25 21.36
C ARG A 77 -7.78 1.88 21.96
N GLN A 78 -8.06 0.89 21.11
CA GLN A 78 -8.16 -0.50 21.52
C GLN A 78 -6.86 -1.23 21.18
N TYR A 79 -6.17 -1.68 22.22
CA TYR A 79 -4.97 -2.50 22.10
C TYR A 79 -5.32 -3.97 22.04
N ASP A 80 -4.47 -4.70 21.33
CA ASP A 80 -4.53 -6.15 21.29
C ASP A 80 -4.12 -6.75 22.64
N GLN A 81 -4.99 -7.57 23.22
CA GLN A 81 -4.75 -8.22 24.52
C GLN A 81 -4.07 -9.58 24.37
N SER A 82 -3.99 -10.12 23.15
CA SER A 82 -3.45 -11.46 22.95
C SER A 82 -1.92 -11.44 22.92
N ASN A 83 -1.29 -12.29 23.72
CA ASN A 83 0.16 -12.46 23.75
C ASN A 83 0.67 -13.50 22.72
N ASN A 84 -0.24 -14.10 21.95
CA ASN A 84 0.06 -15.25 21.09
C ASN A 84 0.27 -14.86 19.62
N ARG A 85 0.49 -13.57 19.31
CA ARG A 85 0.69 -13.12 17.93
C ARG A 85 2.07 -13.52 17.42
N THR A 86 2.09 -14.14 16.26
CA THR A 86 3.32 -14.73 15.69
C THR A 86 4.14 -13.76 14.83
N THR A 87 3.52 -12.69 14.31
CA THR A 87 4.19 -11.74 13.41
C THR A 87 3.80 -10.29 13.70
N LEU A 88 4.62 -9.32 13.28
CA LEU A 88 4.25 -7.90 13.28
C LEU A 88 3.85 -7.40 11.88
N ILE A 89 3.64 -8.32 10.93
CA ILE A 89 3.39 -8.01 9.53
C ILE A 89 1.87 -7.90 9.31
N ASN A 90 1.41 -6.70 8.93
CA ASN A 90 0.02 -6.42 8.57
C ASN A 90 -0.04 -5.63 7.26
N ASP A 91 -1.25 -5.29 6.81
CA ASP A 91 -1.48 -4.56 5.54
C ASP A 91 -0.97 -3.11 5.56
N GLU A 92 -0.57 -2.60 6.72
CA GLU A 92 -0.01 -1.26 6.91
C GLU A 92 1.52 -1.27 6.96
N VAL A 93 2.14 -2.44 7.01
CA VAL A 93 3.59 -2.60 6.98
C VAL A 93 4.10 -2.50 5.56
N ARG A 94 5.18 -1.72 5.37
CA ARG A 94 5.85 -1.55 4.08
C ARG A 94 7.23 -2.18 4.10
N VAL A 95 7.62 -2.72 2.94
CA VAL A 95 8.98 -3.21 2.72
C VAL A 95 9.87 -2.04 2.33
N PHE A 96 11.01 -1.91 3.00
CA PHE A 96 12.09 -1.03 2.58
C PHE A 96 13.36 -1.83 2.33
N LYS A 97 14.19 -1.35 1.39
CA LYS A 97 15.32 -2.10 0.83
C LYS A 97 16.58 -1.23 0.77
N GLY A 98 17.70 -1.92 0.61
CA GLY A 98 19.04 -1.33 0.62
C GLY A 98 19.64 -1.32 2.01
N GLY A 99 20.55 -0.38 2.25
CA GLY A 99 21.19 -0.13 3.52
C GLY A 99 21.15 1.34 3.89
N SER A 100 21.19 1.60 5.18
CA SER A 100 21.45 2.91 5.74
C SER A 100 22.90 3.01 6.23
N TRP A 101 23.32 4.22 6.56
CA TRP A 101 24.62 4.49 7.18
C TRP A 101 24.82 3.77 8.53
N ARG A 102 23.73 3.36 9.19
CA ARG A 102 23.75 2.64 10.46
C ARG A 102 23.87 1.12 10.29
N ASP A 103 23.61 0.61 9.08
CA ASP A 103 23.61 -0.82 8.83
C ASP A 103 25.03 -1.36 8.63
N ARG A 104 25.35 -2.48 9.29
CA ARG A 104 26.61 -3.20 9.05
C ARG A 104 26.58 -3.87 7.67
N ALA A 105 27.75 -4.04 7.05
CA ALA A 105 27.89 -4.62 5.71
C ALA A 105 27.20 -5.98 5.52
N TYR A 106 27.15 -6.80 6.57
CA TYR A 106 26.45 -8.09 6.57
C TYR A 106 24.95 -7.98 6.20
N TRP A 107 24.32 -6.83 6.47
CA TRP A 107 22.90 -6.59 6.22
C TRP A 107 22.62 -5.93 4.86
N LEU A 108 23.64 -5.72 4.03
CA LEU A 108 23.55 -5.09 2.71
C LEU A 108 23.28 -6.10 1.57
N ASP A 109 22.51 -7.14 1.85
CA ASP A 109 22.12 -8.13 0.85
C ASP A 109 20.86 -7.67 0.07
N PRO A 110 20.88 -7.63 -1.27
CA PRO A 110 19.69 -7.34 -2.07
C PRO A 110 18.53 -8.30 -1.83
N ALA A 111 18.74 -9.54 -1.37
CA ALA A 111 17.64 -10.45 -1.05
C ALA A 111 16.96 -10.08 0.28
N GLN A 112 17.70 -9.57 1.26
CA GLN A 112 17.21 -9.26 2.60
C GLN A 112 16.07 -8.22 2.60
N ARG A 113 14.88 -8.60 3.10
CA ARG A 113 13.71 -7.71 3.20
C ARG A 113 13.55 -7.23 4.63
N ARG A 114 13.37 -5.92 4.81
CA ARG A 114 13.08 -5.29 6.10
C ARG A 114 11.72 -4.60 6.02
N TYR A 115 11.09 -4.48 7.17
CA TYR A 115 9.69 -4.11 7.31
C TYR A 115 9.56 -3.01 8.36
N LEU A 116 8.77 -1.99 8.05
CA LEU A 116 8.39 -0.95 9.01
C LEU A 116 6.93 -0.56 8.78
N PRO A 117 6.12 -0.39 9.85
CA PRO A 117 4.77 0.16 9.73
C PRO A 117 4.78 1.56 9.10
N GLN A 118 3.83 1.83 8.19
CA GLN A 118 3.79 3.07 7.40
C GLN A 118 3.63 4.35 8.23
N TYR A 119 3.12 4.25 9.47
CA TYR A 119 2.94 5.39 10.36
C TYR A 119 4.21 5.78 11.12
N MET A 120 5.26 4.95 11.10
CA MET A 120 6.53 5.24 11.76
C MET A 120 7.54 5.83 10.78
N ALA A 121 8.28 6.82 11.26
CA ALA A 121 9.42 7.41 10.56
C ALA A 121 10.71 7.15 11.33
N THR A 122 11.82 7.00 10.60
CA THR A 122 13.16 6.86 11.18
C THR A 122 14.12 7.77 10.42
N ASP A 123 15.19 8.19 11.08
CA ASP A 123 16.22 9.09 10.57
C ASP A 123 17.05 8.47 9.42
N TYR A 124 17.14 7.14 9.36
CA TYR A 124 17.99 6.40 8.43
C TYR A 124 17.23 5.82 7.22
N ILE A 125 15.91 6.03 7.11
CA ILE A 125 15.08 5.61 5.98
C ILE A 125 14.66 6.84 5.16
N GLY A 126 14.85 6.75 3.84
CA GLY A 126 14.44 7.78 2.89
C GLY A 126 13.70 7.19 1.69
N PHE A 127 13.39 8.03 0.70
CA PHE A 127 12.66 7.63 -0.51
C PHE A 127 13.52 7.73 -1.77
N ARG A 128 13.18 6.95 -2.78
CA ARG A 128 13.69 7.11 -4.16
C ARG A 128 12.50 7.11 -5.10
N CYS A 129 12.48 8.05 -6.04
CA CYS A 129 11.40 8.15 -7.01
C CYS A 129 11.53 7.04 -8.07
N ALA A 130 10.41 6.41 -8.40
CA ALA A 130 10.30 5.47 -9.52
C ALA A 130 9.32 6.03 -10.56
N MET A 131 9.57 5.77 -11.83
CA MET A 131 8.74 6.28 -12.92
C MET A 131 8.53 5.18 -13.96
N SER A 132 7.31 5.10 -14.49
CA SER A 132 7.01 4.30 -15.67
C SER A 132 7.76 4.86 -16.88
N ARG A 133 8.41 4.00 -17.65
CA ARG A 133 9.03 4.43 -18.90
C ARG A 133 7.94 4.82 -19.90
N VAL A 134 7.91 6.09 -20.30
CA VAL A 134 7.04 6.59 -21.37
C VAL A 134 7.78 6.53 -22.71
N GLY A 135 7.08 6.15 -23.78
CA GLY A 135 7.61 6.09 -25.16
C GLY A 135 7.99 4.68 -25.64
N SER A 136 8.26 4.55 -26.94
CA SER A 136 8.59 3.27 -27.57
C SER A 136 9.94 2.73 -27.10
N LYS A 137 10.08 1.39 -27.02
CA LYS A 137 11.38 0.76 -26.78
C LYS A 137 12.31 1.15 -27.93
N SER A 138 13.56 1.50 -27.63
CA SER A 138 14.53 1.82 -28.69
C SER A 138 14.71 0.58 -29.57
N LYS A 139 14.39 0.69 -30.87
CA LYS A 139 14.52 -0.41 -31.83
C LYS A 139 15.97 -0.84 -32.06
N THR A 140 16.95 -0.04 -31.65
CA THR A 140 18.36 -0.36 -31.74
C THR A 140 18.72 -1.47 -30.75
N LYS A 141 18.98 -2.67 -31.27
CA LYS A 141 19.39 -3.87 -30.52
C LYS A 141 20.73 -3.70 -29.79
N ASN A 142 21.54 -2.71 -30.17
CA ASN A 142 22.89 -2.53 -29.65
C ASN A 142 22.97 -1.21 -28.87
N LYS A 143 22.68 -1.24 -27.57
CA LYS A 143 23.12 -0.17 -26.66
C LYS A 143 24.62 -0.33 -26.45
N THR A 144 25.42 0.49 -27.11
CA THR A 144 26.84 0.62 -26.78
C THR A 144 26.98 1.36 -25.45
N VAL A 145 27.95 0.94 -24.62
CA VAL A 145 28.29 1.65 -23.38
C VAL A 145 28.66 3.09 -23.75
N ARG A 146 27.99 4.08 -23.14
CA ARG A 146 28.38 5.49 -23.30
C ARG A 146 29.81 5.64 -22.78
N GLY A 147 30.77 5.80 -23.70
CA GLY A 147 32.19 5.94 -23.34
C GLY A 147 33.20 5.26 -24.27
N LYS A 148 32.79 4.53 -25.32
CA LYS A 148 33.74 4.12 -26.36
C LYS A 148 34.24 5.36 -27.10
N LYS A 149 35.39 5.92 -26.69
CA LYS A 149 36.18 6.80 -27.55
C LYS A 149 36.53 6.01 -28.80
N ALA A 150 36.19 6.54 -29.96
CA ALA A 150 36.71 6.02 -31.21
C ALA A 150 38.24 6.07 -31.15
N LYS A 151 38.89 4.95 -31.54
CA LYS A 151 40.33 4.93 -31.80
C LYS A 151 40.60 5.69 -33.08
#